data_AF-A0A952ZHL4-F1
#
_entry.id   AF-A0A952ZHL4-F1
#
_cell.length_a   1.000
_cell.length_b   1.000
_cell.length_c   1.000
_cell.angle_alpha   90.00
_cell.angle_beta   90.00
_cell.angle_gamma   90.00
#
_symmetry.space_group_name_H-M   'P 1'
#
loop_
_entity.id
_entity.type
_entity.pdbx_description
1 polymer ?
#
loop_
_entity_poly.entity_id
_entity_poly.type
_entity_poly.pdbx_seq_one_letter_code
_entity_poly.pdbx_strand_id
1 'polypeptide(L)'
;MVVSALVCLALTIHAEARGEPREGKIAVASVVLNRVDHNDSDVCTEVVKPGQFPWARRTLRKTRDGYALMQKALPSGTNWDSALELAGAVLAGDVAVMPNITSFHGTSERPGWKLRRQFAIGGHVFYGPSPRALALAREAASARSARRSAVEVRPVLATDLNLNRLVSVN
;
A
#
# COMPACT_ATOMS: atom_id res chain seq x y z
N MET A 1 9.33 17.34 -9.94
CA MET A 1 9.89 16.28 -9.09
C MET A 1 8.77 15.31 -8.74
N VAL A 2 8.93 14.03 -9.07
CA VAL A 2 7.99 12.98 -8.66
C VAL A 2 8.22 12.67 -7.18
N VAL A 3 7.15 12.55 -6.39
CA VAL A 3 7.26 12.21 -4.96
C VAL A 3 7.52 10.71 -4.80
N SER A 4 8.35 10.35 -3.83
CA SER A 4 8.65 8.96 -3.49
C SER A 4 7.60 8.37 -2.55
N ALA A 5 7.58 7.03 -2.44
CA ALA A 5 6.78 6.32 -1.45
C ALA A 5 7.05 6.82 -0.02
N LEU A 6 8.31 7.11 0.30
CA LEU A 6 8.73 7.70 1.57
C LEU A 6 7.98 9.01 1.86
N VAL A 7 7.96 9.93 0.90
CA VAL A 7 7.29 11.23 1.07
C VAL A 7 5.78 11.06 1.21
N CYS A 8 5.16 10.21 0.40
CA CYS A 8 3.72 9.94 0.48
C CYS A 8 3.33 9.34 1.84
N LEU A 9 4.09 8.37 2.34
CA LEU A 9 3.83 7.76 3.64
C LEU A 9 4.08 8.73 4.81
N ALA A 10 5.17 9.49 4.76
CA ALA A 10 5.50 10.50 5.77
C ALA A 10 4.44 11.60 5.87
N LEU A 11 3.94 12.09 4.71
CA LEU A 11 2.84 13.05 4.67
C LEU A 11 1.57 12.49 5.33
N THR A 12 1.24 11.20 5.08
CA THR A 12 0.12 10.54 5.76
C THR A 12 0.33 10.49 7.27
N ILE A 13 1.48 9.98 7.74
CA ILE A 13 1.77 9.88 9.17
C ILE A 13 1.70 11.26 9.84
N HIS A 14 2.29 12.28 9.21
CA HIS A 14 2.28 13.64 9.75
C HIS A 14 0.87 14.24 9.77
N ALA A 15 0.09 14.09 8.72
CA ALA A 15 -1.25 14.67 8.64
C ALA A 15 -2.24 13.99 9.59
N GLU A 16 -2.17 12.67 9.70
CA GLU A 16 -3.14 11.86 10.44
C GLU A 16 -2.73 11.58 11.89
N ALA A 17 -1.42 11.56 12.20
CA ALA A 17 -0.93 11.04 13.47
C ALA A 17 0.23 11.83 14.11
N ARG A 18 0.52 13.06 13.70
CA ARG A 18 1.65 13.84 14.26
C ARG A 18 1.66 13.95 15.79
N GLY A 19 0.48 14.09 16.40
CA GLY A 19 0.30 14.21 17.87
C GLY A 19 0.08 12.87 18.59
N GLU A 20 0.11 11.76 17.86
CA GLU A 20 -0.15 10.42 18.42
C GLU A 20 1.11 9.80 19.03
N PRO A 21 0.96 8.83 19.94
CA PRO A 21 2.08 7.98 20.36
C PRO A 21 2.69 7.25 19.16
N ARG A 22 3.94 6.79 19.31
CA ARG A 22 4.70 6.12 18.23
C ARG A 22 3.93 4.94 17.64
N GLU A 23 3.25 4.16 18.48
CA GLU A 23 2.42 3.03 18.08
C GLU A 23 1.24 3.46 17.21
N GLY A 24 0.65 4.63 17.49
CA GLY A 24 -0.45 5.20 16.68
C GLY A 24 0.04 5.63 15.30
N LYS A 25 1.24 6.22 15.22
CA LYS A 25 1.89 6.54 13.95
C LYS A 25 2.20 5.29 13.12
N ILE A 26 2.68 4.22 13.78
CA ILE A 26 2.90 2.91 13.13
C ILE A 26 1.58 2.33 12.63
N ALA A 27 0.50 2.43 13.41
CA ALA A 27 -0.81 1.90 13.03
C ALA A 27 -1.36 2.60 11.78
N VAL A 28 -1.23 3.94 11.67
CA VAL A 28 -1.60 4.67 10.45
C VAL A 28 -0.75 4.25 9.25
N ALA A 29 0.57 4.14 9.42
CA ALA A 29 1.46 3.67 8.35
C ALA A 29 1.07 2.25 7.88
N SER A 30 0.75 1.37 8.83
CA SER A 30 0.34 -0.01 8.58
C SER A 30 -0.98 -0.09 7.81
N VAL A 31 -1.95 0.80 8.07
CA VAL A 31 -3.18 0.87 7.28
C VAL A 31 -2.88 1.13 5.80
N VAL A 32 -1.96 2.05 5.48
CA VAL A 32 -1.55 2.32 4.09
C VAL A 32 -0.87 1.11 3.48
N LEU A 33 0.09 0.50 4.18
CA LEU A 33 0.86 -0.62 3.64
C LEU A 33 0.04 -1.91 3.51
N ASN A 34 -0.90 -2.16 4.42
CA ASN A 34 -1.85 -3.27 4.28
C ASN A 34 -2.77 -3.07 3.06
N ARG A 35 -3.14 -1.83 2.72
CA ARG A 35 -3.92 -1.54 1.50
C ARG A 35 -3.09 -1.68 0.24
N VAL A 36 -1.82 -1.26 0.28
CA VAL A 36 -0.85 -1.48 -0.80
C VAL A 36 -0.74 -2.96 -1.14
N ASP A 37 -0.51 -3.79 -0.11
CA ASP A 37 -0.44 -5.25 -0.26
C ASP A 37 -1.75 -5.84 -0.79
N HIS A 38 -2.89 -5.42 -0.22
CA HIS A 38 -4.20 -5.94 -0.62
C HIS A 38 -4.60 -5.58 -2.06
N ASN A 39 -4.27 -4.37 -2.50
CA ASN A 39 -4.69 -3.84 -3.80
C ASN A 39 -3.64 -4.01 -4.91
N ASP A 40 -2.46 -4.57 -4.59
CA ASP A 40 -1.31 -4.67 -5.50
C ASP A 40 -0.97 -3.32 -6.16
N SER A 41 -0.74 -2.31 -5.31
CA SER A 41 -0.57 -0.91 -5.73
C SER A 41 0.64 -0.24 -5.08
N ASP A 42 0.99 0.98 -5.49
CA ASP A 42 2.04 1.76 -4.83
C ASP A 42 1.48 2.69 -3.72
N VAL A 43 2.36 3.07 -2.79
CA VAL A 43 2.03 3.91 -1.62
C VAL A 43 1.37 5.22 -2.03
N CYS A 44 1.89 5.91 -3.05
CA CYS A 44 1.35 7.21 -3.46
C CYS A 44 -0.03 7.04 -4.09
N THR A 45 -0.24 5.99 -4.87
CA THR A 45 -1.54 5.62 -5.44
C THR A 45 -2.57 5.32 -4.36
N GLU A 46 -2.21 4.63 -3.26
CA GLU A 46 -3.16 4.41 -2.15
C GLU A 46 -3.55 5.69 -1.44
N VAL A 47 -2.57 6.56 -1.11
CA VAL A 47 -2.86 7.74 -0.28
C VAL A 47 -3.69 8.80 -1.03
N VAL A 48 -3.65 8.83 -2.36
CA VAL A 48 -4.42 9.80 -3.15
C VAL A 48 -5.83 9.31 -3.52
N LYS A 49 -6.21 8.08 -3.13
CA LYS A 49 -7.54 7.54 -3.46
C LYS A 49 -8.65 8.47 -2.93
N PRO A 50 -9.73 8.65 -3.70
CA PRO A 50 -10.85 9.49 -3.29
C PRO A 50 -11.40 9.13 -1.90
N GLY A 51 -11.56 10.15 -1.05
CA GLY A 51 -12.17 10.00 0.28
C GLY A 51 -11.30 9.31 1.33
N GLN A 52 -10.05 8.95 1.00
CA GLN A 52 -9.15 8.32 1.98
C GLN A 52 -8.48 9.36 2.88
N PHE A 53 -7.79 10.32 2.27
CA PHE A 53 -6.98 11.30 2.99
C PHE A 53 -7.26 12.71 2.42
N PRO A 54 -8.03 13.57 3.12
CA PRO A 54 -8.39 14.89 2.62
C PRO A 54 -7.21 15.79 2.29
N TRP A 55 -6.08 15.64 2.99
CA TRP A 55 -4.85 16.40 2.73
C TRP A 55 -4.23 16.06 1.36
N ALA A 56 -4.39 14.82 0.87
CA ALA A 56 -3.68 14.34 -0.32
C ALA A 56 -4.02 15.15 -1.57
N ARG A 57 -5.29 15.51 -1.75
CA ARG A 57 -5.76 16.32 -2.89
C ARG A 57 -5.27 17.77 -2.85
N ARG A 58 -4.87 18.27 -1.68
CA ARG A 58 -4.35 19.65 -1.49
C ARG A 58 -2.84 19.71 -1.65
N THR A 59 -2.15 18.57 -1.55
CA THR A 59 -0.69 18.50 -1.51
C THR A 59 -0.11 17.80 -2.74
N LEU A 60 -0.83 16.84 -3.34
CA LEU A 60 -0.35 16.01 -4.43
C LEU A 60 -1.23 16.17 -5.68
N ARG A 61 -0.56 16.19 -6.84
CA ARG A 61 -1.20 16.18 -8.16
C ARG A 61 -0.68 15.00 -8.97
N LYS A 62 -1.57 14.30 -9.66
CA LYS A 62 -1.19 13.26 -10.63
C LYS A 62 -0.44 13.90 -11.82
N THR A 63 0.65 13.27 -12.22
CA THR A 63 1.42 13.60 -13.43
C THR A 63 1.52 12.37 -14.32
N ARG A 64 2.07 12.53 -15.53
CA ARG A 64 2.36 11.41 -16.44
C ARG A 64 3.26 10.35 -15.78
N ASP A 65 4.22 10.81 -14.98
CA ASP A 65 5.29 9.99 -14.40
C ASP A 65 5.03 9.60 -12.93
N GLY A 66 3.83 9.88 -12.39
CA GLY A 66 3.48 9.55 -11.00
C GLY A 66 2.70 10.66 -10.31
N TYR A 67 3.20 11.12 -9.17
CA TYR A 67 2.62 12.22 -8.40
C TYR A 67 3.67 13.28 -8.12
N ALA A 68 3.27 14.55 -8.07
CA ALA A 68 4.15 15.66 -7.72
C ALA A 68 3.54 16.52 -6.62
N LEU A 69 4.41 17.16 -5.82
CA LEU A 69 3.97 18.18 -4.87
C LEU A 69 3.32 19.35 -5.62
N MET A 70 2.20 19.83 -5.06
CA MET A 70 1.54 21.06 -5.50
C MET A 70 2.16 22.29 -4.83
N GLN A 71 2.73 22.12 -3.65
CA GLN A 71 3.34 23.18 -2.86
C GLN A 71 4.85 23.25 -3.13
N LYS A 72 5.44 24.42 -2.89
CA LYS A 72 6.89 24.64 -3.07
C LYS A 72 7.76 23.89 -2.05
N ALA A 73 7.21 23.56 -0.87
CA ALA A 73 7.97 22.94 0.21
C ALA A 73 7.15 21.84 0.90
N LEU A 74 7.87 20.86 1.46
CA LEU A 74 7.33 19.88 2.40
C LEU A 74 7.12 20.54 3.78
N PRO A 75 6.35 19.89 4.69
CA PRO A 75 6.31 20.30 6.08
C PRO A 75 7.71 20.33 6.72
N SER A 76 7.84 21.03 7.84
CA SER A 76 9.08 21.14 8.60
C SER A 76 8.83 21.02 10.10
N GLY A 77 9.91 20.78 10.86
CA GLY A 77 9.89 20.67 12.32
C GLY A 77 9.82 19.24 12.84
N THR A 78 9.95 19.07 14.15
CA THR A 78 10.17 17.77 14.81
C THR A 78 9.11 16.71 14.50
N ASN A 79 7.85 17.11 14.36
CA ASN A 79 6.77 16.20 14.00
C ASN A 79 6.90 15.66 12.57
N TRP A 80 7.37 16.50 11.65
CA TRP A 80 7.65 16.10 10.28
C TRP A 80 8.86 15.18 10.22
N ASP A 81 9.95 15.54 10.90
CA ASP A 81 11.18 14.74 10.94
C ASP A 81 10.90 13.34 11.53
N SER A 82 10.13 13.29 12.62
CA SER A 82 9.67 12.04 13.24
C SER A 82 8.80 11.21 12.29
N ALA A 83 7.93 11.83 11.49
CA ALA A 83 7.10 11.13 10.53
C ALA A 83 7.91 10.58 9.35
N LEU A 84 8.91 11.35 8.88
CA LEU A 84 9.80 10.97 7.80
C LEU A 84 10.71 9.80 8.21
N GLU A 85 11.31 9.89 9.40
CA GLU A 85 12.11 8.82 10.00
C GLU A 85 11.30 7.53 10.12
N LEU A 86 10.11 7.60 10.71
CA LEU A 86 9.26 6.43 10.90
C LEU A 86 8.80 5.83 9.57
N ALA A 87 8.43 6.66 8.59
CA ALA A 87 8.07 6.19 7.25
C ALA A 87 9.24 5.43 6.61
N GLY A 88 10.47 5.95 6.74
CA GLY A 88 11.68 5.29 6.27
C GLY A 88 11.90 3.93 6.93
N ALA A 89 11.84 3.88 8.27
CA ALA A 89 12.05 2.66 9.05
C ALA A 89 11.01 1.58 8.73
N VAL A 90 9.73 1.96 8.54
CA VAL A 90 8.67 0.99 8.18
C VAL A 90 8.86 0.48 6.74
N LEU A 91 9.21 1.35 5.79
CA LEU A 91 9.46 0.94 4.39
C LEU A 91 10.71 0.07 4.26
N ALA A 92 11.72 0.28 5.10
CA ALA A 92 12.92 -0.55 5.18
C ALA A 92 12.68 -1.90 5.87
N GLY A 93 11.57 -2.06 6.60
CA GLY A 93 11.28 -3.25 7.39
C GLY A 93 11.89 -3.25 8.79
N ASP A 94 12.58 -2.18 9.19
CA ASP A 94 13.15 -1.99 10.53
C ASP A 94 12.06 -1.87 11.61
N VAL A 95 10.88 -1.40 11.21
CA VAL A 95 9.70 -1.34 12.07
C VAL A 95 8.60 -2.19 11.44
N ALA A 96 8.20 -3.24 12.17
CA ALA A 96 7.16 -4.15 11.72
C ALA A 96 5.80 -3.43 11.60
N VAL A 97 5.11 -3.69 10.48
CA VAL A 97 3.73 -3.25 10.26
C VAL A 97 2.74 -4.07 11.08
N MET A 98 1.71 -3.42 11.59
CA MET A 98 0.60 -4.08 12.27
C MET A 98 -0.30 -4.76 11.23
N PRO A 99 -0.48 -6.09 11.30
CA PRO A 99 -1.33 -6.79 10.35
C PRO A 99 -2.81 -6.49 10.62
N ASN A 100 -3.66 -6.80 9.64
CA ASN A 100 -5.13 -6.88 9.81
C ASN A 100 -5.84 -5.56 10.11
N ILE A 101 -5.24 -4.42 9.77
CA ILE A 101 -5.88 -3.12 9.86
C ILE A 101 -5.88 -2.44 8.50
N THR A 102 -7.07 -2.04 8.06
CA THR A 102 -7.28 -1.42 6.74
C THR A 102 -8.07 -0.14 6.83
N SER A 103 -8.61 0.23 7.99
CA SER A 103 -9.33 1.48 8.20
C SER A 103 -9.14 1.99 9.62
N PHE A 104 -9.28 3.29 9.80
CA PHE A 104 -9.34 3.92 11.10
C PHE A 104 -10.23 5.17 11.06
N HIS A 105 -10.64 5.65 12.22
CA HIS A 105 -11.24 6.98 12.39
C HIS A 105 -10.80 7.59 13.72
N GLY A 106 -10.91 8.91 13.85
CA GLY A 106 -10.69 9.61 15.11
C GLY A 106 -11.81 9.33 16.11
N THR A 107 -11.52 9.17 17.40
CA THR A 107 -12.49 8.79 18.44
C THR A 107 -13.68 9.75 18.61
N SER A 108 -13.57 10.98 18.07
CA SER A 108 -14.66 11.96 18.02
C SER A 108 -15.66 11.72 16.87
N GLU A 109 -15.32 10.85 15.92
CA GLU A 109 -16.15 10.50 14.78
C GLU A 109 -16.99 9.25 15.04
N ARG A 110 -18.12 9.14 14.34
CA ARG A 110 -19.02 7.99 14.42
C ARG A 110 -19.42 7.53 13.02
N PRO A 111 -18.51 6.90 12.28
CA PRO A 111 -18.85 6.40 10.95
C PRO A 111 -19.84 5.23 11.08
N GLY A 112 -20.84 5.17 10.20
CA GLY A 112 -21.80 4.05 10.10
C GLY A 112 -21.21 2.76 9.55
N TRP A 113 -19.91 2.51 9.76
CA TRP A 113 -19.20 1.37 9.21
C TRP A 113 -19.57 0.06 9.90
N LYS A 114 -19.85 -0.98 9.12
CA LYS A 114 -20.02 -2.36 9.60
C LYS A 114 -18.69 -3.12 9.57
N LEU A 115 -17.61 -2.49 10.04
CA LEU A 115 -16.27 -3.08 10.10
C LEU A 115 -15.97 -3.62 11.49
N ARG A 116 -15.17 -4.69 11.57
CA ARG A 116 -14.74 -5.25 12.85
C ARG A 116 -13.64 -4.38 13.47
N ARG A 117 -13.91 -3.82 14.64
CA ARG A 117 -12.92 -3.13 15.47
C ARG A 117 -11.84 -4.12 15.89
N GLN A 118 -10.57 -3.70 15.77
CA GLN A 118 -9.42 -4.47 16.23
C GLN A 118 -8.92 -3.93 17.57
N PHE A 119 -8.61 -2.64 17.63
CA PHE A 119 -8.10 -1.96 18.82
C PHE A 119 -8.26 -0.43 18.71
N ALA A 120 -7.86 0.29 19.75
CA ALA A 120 -7.74 1.74 19.74
C ALA A 120 -6.36 2.13 20.30
N ILE A 121 -5.72 3.13 19.70
CA ILE A 121 -4.43 3.69 20.12
C ILE A 121 -4.52 5.20 19.97
N GLY A 122 -4.19 5.92 21.04
CA GLY A 122 -4.31 7.37 21.11
C GLY A 122 -5.71 7.84 20.70
N GLY A 123 -5.78 8.80 19.78
CA GLY A 123 -7.02 9.39 19.26
C GLY A 123 -7.74 8.55 18.21
N HIS A 124 -7.32 7.30 17.93
CA HIS A 124 -7.83 6.52 16.80
C HIS A 124 -8.41 5.15 17.19
N VAL A 125 -9.43 4.73 16.45
CA VAL A 125 -9.97 3.37 16.48
C VAL A 125 -9.67 2.67 15.15
N PHE A 126 -9.05 1.49 15.20
CA PHE A 126 -8.61 0.74 14.02
C PHE A 126 -9.49 -0.47 13.73
N TYR A 127 -9.66 -0.75 12.43
CA TYR A 127 -10.59 -1.74 11.89
C TYR A 127 -9.93 -2.59 10.81
N GLY A 128 -10.41 -3.82 10.66
CA GLY A 128 -10.01 -4.71 9.58
C GLY A 128 -10.62 -6.10 9.69
N PRO A 129 -10.24 -7.05 8.81
CA PRO A 129 -10.81 -8.40 8.79
C PRO A 129 -10.54 -9.17 10.09
N SER A 130 -11.36 -10.18 10.38
CA SER A 130 -11.01 -11.14 11.46
C SER A 130 -9.74 -11.92 11.08
N PRO A 131 -8.96 -12.42 12.05
CA PRO A 131 -7.79 -13.25 11.76
C PRO A 131 -8.10 -14.41 10.80
N ARG A 132 -9.27 -15.04 10.97
CA ARG A 132 -9.76 -16.10 10.07
C ARG A 132 -10.01 -15.59 8.65
N ALA A 133 -10.70 -14.45 8.49
CA ALA A 133 -10.97 -13.89 7.18
C ALA A 133 -9.68 -13.48 6.45
N LEU A 134 -8.68 -12.97 7.17
CA LEU A 134 -7.37 -12.68 6.59
C LEU A 134 -6.64 -13.97 6.17
N ALA A 135 -6.60 -15.00 7.03
CA ALA A 135 -5.93 -16.26 6.70
C ALA A 135 -6.48 -16.86 5.40
N LEU A 136 -7.81 -16.90 5.27
CA LEU A 136 -8.49 -17.35 4.05
C LEU A 136 -8.16 -16.49 2.83
N ALA A 137 -8.09 -15.17 2.99
CA ALA A 137 -7.74 -14.26 1.89
C ALA A 137 -6.28 -14.44 1.42
N ARG A 138 -5.36 -14.69 2.35
CA ARG A 138 -3.94 -14.97 2.05
C ARG A 138 -3.74 -16.30 1.35
N GLU A 139 -4.41 -17.35 1.82
CA GLU A 139 -4.42 -18.66 1.14
C GLU A 139 -4.94 -18.52 -0.30
N ALA A 140 -6.04 -17.80 -0.49
CA ALA A 140 -6.61 -17.55 -1.81
C ALA A 140 -5.66 -16.71 -2.70
N ALA A 141 -4.96 -15.72 -2.15
CA ALA A 141 -3.98 -14.91 -2.87
C ALA A 141 -2.76 -15.75 -3.30
N SER A 142 -2.22 -16.57 -2.39
CA SER A 142 -1.12 -17.48 -2.69
C SER A 142 -1.50 -18.48 -3.78
N ALA A 143 -2.73 -19.02 -3.74
CA ALA A 143 -3.25 -19.90 -4.78
C ALA A 143 -3.39 -19.20 -6.14
N ARG A 144 -3.81 -17.93 -6.17
CA ARG A 144 -3.85 -17.12 -7.40
C ARG A 144 -2.46 -16.85 -7.97
N SER A 145 -1.49 -16.49 -7.12
CA SER A 145 -0.10 -16.27 -7.51
C SER A 145 0.51 -17.54 -8.13
N ALA A 146 0.36 -18.69 -7.46
CA ALA A 146 0.82 -19.99 -7.97
C ALA A 146 0.19 -20.35 -9.33
N ARG A 147 -1.10 -20.07 -9.53
CA ARG A 147 -1.76 -20.26 -10.83
C ARG A 147 -1.22 -19.31 -11.91
N ARG A 148 -0.95 -18.04 -11.58
CA ARG A 148 -0.37 -17.07 -12.53
C ARG A 148 1.01 -17.53 -13.01
N SER A 149 1.88 -17.94 -12.08
CA SER A 149 3.19 -18.49 -12.42
C SER A 149 3.06 -19.73 -13.31
N ALA A 150 2.15 -20.66 -12.99
CA ALA A 150 1.93 -21.88 -13.80
C ALA A 150 1.43 -21.61 -15.23
N VAL A 151 0.67 -20.53 -15.45
CA VAL A 151 0.22 -20.11 -16.81
C VAL A 151 1.39 -19.57 -17.63
N GLU A 152 2.33 -18.87 -16.99
CA GLU A 152 3.49 -18.24 -17.64
C GLU A 152 4.57 -19.26 -18.04
N VAL A 153 4.67 -20.40 -17.35
CA VAL A 153 5.63 -21.49 -17.69
C VAL A 153 5.11 -22.46 -18.75
N ARG A 154 3.96 -22.22 -19.41
CA ARG A 154 3.53 -23.12 -20.50
C ARG A 154 4.52 -23.01 -21.67
N PRO A 155 5.27 -24.07 -22.03
CA PRO A 155 6.15 -24.00 -23.17
C PRO A 155 5.33 -23.73 -24.42
N VAL A 156 5.76 -22.76 -25.22
CA VAL A 156 5.33 -22.67 -26.62
C VAL A 156 5.80 -23.97 -27.25
N LEU A 157 4.88 -24.91 -27.45
CA LEU A 157 5.12 -26.07 -28.31
C LEU A 157 5.54 -25.49 -29.65
N ALA A 158 6.84 -25.59 -29.95
CA ALA A 158 7.37 -25.27 -31.25
C ALA A 158 6.60 -26.13 -32.25
N THR A 159 5.72 -25.51 -33.02
CA THR A 159 5.14 -26.14 -34.20
C THR A 159 6.31 -26.51 -35.10
N ASP A 160 6.55 -27.80 -35.24
CA ASP A 160 7.59 -28.40 -36.08
C ASP A 160 7.55 -27.79 -37.48
N LEU A 161 8.50 -26.89 -37.77
CA LEU A 161 8.87 -26.57 -39.14
C LEU A 161 9.53 -27.82 -39.71
N ASN A 162 8.74 -28.59 -40.46
CA ASN A 162 9.15 -29.78 -41.19
C ASN A 162 10.15 -29.39 -42.30
N LEU A 163 11.42 -29.27 -41.93
CA LEU A 163 12.58 -29.09 -42.80
C LEU A 163 12.96 -30.46 -43.40
N ASN A 164 12.08 -31.01 -44.24
CA ASN A 164 12.41 -32.16 -45.08
C ASN A 164 11.81 -32.00 -46.47
N ARG A 165 12.32 -31.01 -47.22
CA ARG A 165 12.11 -30.93 -48.67
C ARG A 165 13.28 -30.26 -49.39
N LEU A 166 14.50 -30.69 -49.10
CA LEU A 166 15.64 -30.51 -50.00
C LEU A 166 16.54 -31.73 -49.83
N VAL A 167 16.41 -32.72 -50.71
CA VAL A 167 17.47 -33.54 -51.33
C VAL A 167 16.78 -34.62 -52.18
N SER A 168 17.32 -34.85 -53.39
CA SER A 168 17.07 -35.96 -54.34
C SER A 168 15.81 -35.83 -55.22
N VAL A 169 15.81 -35.93 -56.55
CA VAL A 169 16.71 -36.41 -57.64
C VAL A 169 16.10 -35.75 -58.92
N ASN A 170 16.76 -35.39 -60.04
CA ASN A 170 17.70 -36.08 -60.91
C ASN A 170 18.23 -35.03 -61.91
#